data_AF-A0A2G8CYP2-F1
#
_entry.id   AF-A0A2G8CYP2-F1
#
_cell.length_a   1.000
_cell.length_b   1.000
_cell.length_c   1.000
_cell.angle_alpha   90.00
_cell.angle_beta   90.00
_cell.angle_gamma   90.00
#
_symmetry.space_group_name_H-M   'P 1'
#
loop_
_entity.id
_entity.type
_entity.pdbx_description
1 polymer ?
#
loop_
_entity_poly.entity_id
_entity_poly.type
_entity_poly.pdbx_seq_one_letter_code
_entity_poly.pdbx_strand_id
1 'polypeptide(L)' 'MSGAAAPSAPGAPLPEFPTTLGHPRPLWMLFMTEFWERFAFYGMRWALVLYIVAQFYQGSVAGEAPANQLY' A
#
# COMPACT_ATOMS: atom_id res chain seq x y z
N MET A 1 15.04 -8.06 21.61
CA MET A 1 16.28 -7.28 21.42
C MET A 1 15.87 -5.83 21.31
N SER A 2 15.73 -5.13 22.44
CA SER A 2 15.16 -3.78 22.47
C SER A 2 16.28 -2.77 22.20
N GLY A 3 16.30 -2.21 20.99
CA GLY A 3 17.21 -1.12 20.64
C GLY A 3 16.68 0.17 21.25
N ALA A 4 17.13 0.50 22.46
CA ALA A 4 16.89 1.82 23.04
C ALA A 4 17.61 2.86 22.17
N ALA A 5 16.85 3.79 21.58
CA ALA A 5 17.42 4.96 20.91
C ALA A 5 18.21 5.76 21.94
N ALA A 6 19.54 5.81 21.78
CA ALA A 6 20.40 6.62 22.62
C ALA A 6 19.96 8.10 22.55
N PRO A 7 20.08 8.87 23.64
CA PRO A 7 19.75 10.29 23.63
C PRO A 7 20.64 11.00 22.60
N SER A 8 20.01 11.64 21.61
CA SER A 8 20.68 12.47 20.61
C SER A 8 21.46 13.58 21.32
N ALA A 9 22.79 13.53 21.27
CA ALA A 9 23.65 14.54 21.84
C ALA A 9 23.35 15.91 21.18
N PRO A 10 23.25 17.01 21.95
CA PRO A 10 23.10 18.34 21.39
C PRO A 10 24.30 18.65 20.47
N GLY A 11 24.03 18.86 19.17
CA GLY A 11 25.07 19.19 18.18
C GLY A 11 25.61 18.03 17.35
N ALA A 12 25.02 16.82 17.44
CA ALA A 12 25.34 15.75 16.48
C ALA A 12 24.89 16.18 15.05
N PRO A 13 25.74 16.04 14.01
CA PRO A 13 25.36 16.36 12.64
C PRO A 13 24.15 15.51 12.23
N LEU A 14 23.16 16.12 11.59
CA LEU A 14 22.03 15.37 11.03
C LEU A 14 22.57 14.38 9.99
N PRO A 15 22.10 13.12 9.97
CA PRO A 15 22.51 12.17 8.94
C PRO A 15 22.14 12.74 7.57
N GLU A 16 23.14 12.94 6.71
CA GLU A 16 22.91 13.34 5.33
C GLU A 16 22.41 12.12 4.54
N PHE A 17 21.25 12.26 3.92
CA PHE A 17 20.67 11.21 3.09
C PHE A 17 20.88 11.54 1.61
N PRO A 18 21.34 10.58 0.80
CA PRO A 18 21.38 10.78 -0.64
C PRO A 18 19.97 11.02 -1.16
N THR A 19 19.82 11.95 -2.11
CA THR A 19 18.52 12.35 -2.65
C THR A 19 18.23 11.67 -3.99
N THR A 20 16.96 11.39 -4.22
CA THR A 20 16.40 10.90 -5.48
C THR A 20 15.19 11.76 -5.80
N LEU A 21 15.13 12.36 -6.99
CA LEU A 21 14.05 13.28 -7.38
C LEU A 21 13.81 14.42 -6.37
N GLY A 22 14.85 14.91 -5.70
CA GLY A 22 14.75 15.99 -4.71
C GLY A 22 14.30 15.54 -3.31
N HIS A 23 14.10 14.24 -3.07
CA HIS A 23 13.71 13.69 -1.76
C HIS A 23 14.74 12.69 -1.21
N PRO A 24 14.84 12.51 0.12
CA PRO A 24 15.71 11.50 0.73
C PRO A 24 15.40 10.09 0.20
N ARG A 25 16.44 9.34 -0.20
CA ARG A 25 16.31 7.99 -0.77
C ARG A 25 15.49 7.00 0.08
N PRO A 26 15.53 7.00 1.42
CA PRO A 26 14.68 6.13 2.23
C PRO A 26 13.17 6.38 2.04
N LEU A 27 12.77 7.61 1.67
CA LEU A 27 11.37 7.93 1.40
C LEU A 27 10.83 7.12 0.21
N TRP A 28 11.68 6.78 -0.77
CA TRP A 28 11.28 5.98 -1.92
C TRP A 28 10.85 4.56 -1.52
N MET A 29 11.49 3.99 -0.50
CA MET A 29 11.09 2.70 0.05
C MET A 29 9.71 2.80 0.70
N LEU A 30 9.49 3.83 1.53
CA LEU A 30 8.19 4.06 2.18
C LEU A 30 7.08 4.32 1.15
N PHE A 31 7.37 5.11 0.11
CA PHE A 31 6.45 5.37 -0.98
C PHE A 31 6.06 4.07 -1.70
N MET A 32 7.04 3.23 -2.06
CA MET A 32 6.76 1.95 -2.72
C MET A 32 5.96 1.01 -1.83
N THR A 33 6.28 0.94 -0.53
CA THR A 33 5.51 0.15 0.43
C THR A 33 4.06 0.62 0.51
N GLU A 34 3.82 1.93 0.67
CA GLU A 34 2.46 2.49 0.73
C GLU A 34 1.70 2.27 -0.58
N PHE A 35 2.37 2.46 -1.72
CA PHE A 35 1.79 2.21 -3.04
C PHE A 35 1.31 0.76 -3.18
N TRP A 36 2.15 -0.21 -2.80
CA TRP A 36 1.78 -1.63 -2.86
C TRP A 36 0.71 -2.01 -1.85
N GLU A 37 0.75 -1.46 -0.63
CA GLU A 37 -0.30 -1.67 0.37
C GLU A 37 -1.66 -1.23 -0.17
N ARG A 38 -1.76 0.00 -0.69
CA ARG A 38 -3.00 0.55 -1.23
C ARG A 38 -3.45 -0.21 -2.46
N PHE A 39 -2.54 -0.53 -3.38
CA PHE A 39 -2.85 -1.32 -4.57
C PHE A 39 -3.42 -2.69 -4.20
N ALA A 40 -2.76 -3.43 -3.31
CA ALA A 40 -3.22 -4.75 -2.89
C ALA A 40 -4.53 -4.68 -2.09
N PHE A 41 -4.69 -3.70 -1.21
CA PHE A 41 -5.89 -3.52 -0.41
C PHE A 41 -7.13 -3.23 -1.26
N TYR A 42 -7.05 -2.21 -2.13
CA TYR A 42 -8.17 -1.86 -3.00
C TYR A 42 -8.38 -2.93 -4.10
N GLY A 43 -7.30 -3.51 -4.62
CA GLY A 43 -7.35 -4.57 -5.62
C GLY A 43 -8.02 -5.85 -5.10
N MET A 44 -7.64 -6.33 -3.91
CA MET A 44 -8.29 -7.49 -3.30
C MET A 44 -9.74 -7.22 -2.96
N ARG A 45 -10.08 -6.03 -2.45
CA ARG A 45 -11.46 -5.65 -2.15
C ARG A 45 -12.35 -5.75 -3.40
N TRP A 46 -11.92 -5.18 -4.52
CA TRP A 46 -12.67 -5.23 -5.78
C TRP A 46 -12.75 -6.65 -6.35
N ALA A 47 -11.62 -7.36 -6.44
CA ALA A 47 -11.57 -8.69 -7.01
C ALA A 47 -12.39 -9.71 -6.19
N LEU A 48 -12.38 -9.60 -4.86
CA LEU A 48 -13.14 -10.48 -3.99
C LEU A 48 -14.65 -10.31 -4.17
N VAL A 49 -15.12 -9.07 -4.35
CA VAL A 49 -16.54 -8.79 -4.61
C VAL A 49 -16.98 -9.47 -5.91
N LEU A 50 -16.24 -9.27 -7.00
CA LEU A 50 -16.56 -9.89 -8.28
C LEU A 50 -16.50 -11.42 -8.20
N TYR A 51 -15.51 -11.97 -7.50
CA TYR A 51 -15.39 -13.41 -7.28
C TYR A 51 -16.62 -13.99 -6.56
N ILE A 52 -17.05 -13.38 -5.45
CA ILE A 52 -18.21 -13.82 -4.68
C ILE A 52 -19.48 -13.75 -5.54
N VAL A 53 -19.67 -12.63 -6.25
CA VAL A 53 -20.82 -12.45 -7.13
C VAL A 53 -20.84 -13.50 -8.23
N ALA A 54 -19.71 -13.78 -8.86
CA ALA A 54 -19.62 -14.85 -9.86
C ALA A 54 -20.07 -16.21 -9.30
N GLN A 55 -19.77 -16.53 -8.02
CA GLN A 55 -20.24 -17.79 -7.42
C GLN A 55 -21.77 -17.85 -7.27
N PHE A 56 -22.41 -16.74 -6.86
CA PHE A 56 -23.88 -16.69 -6.73
C PHE A 56 -24.60 -16.80 -8.09
N TYR A 57 -23.95 -16.34 -9.15
CA TYR A 57 -24.49 -16.39 -10.52
C TYR A 57 -23.99 -17.61 -11.31
N GLN A 58 -23.39 -18.62 -10.66
CA GLN A 58 -22.86 -19.83 -11.31
C GLN A 58 -21.87 -19.53 -12.45
N GLY A 59 -21.09 -18.45 -12.32
CA GLY A 59 -20.16 -17.96 -13.33
C GLY A 59 -20.80 -17.13 -14.44
N SER A 60 -22.09 -16.80 -14.36
CA SER A 60 -22.75 -15.89 -15.30
C SER A 60 -22.35 -14.44 -15.04
N VAL A 61 -22.02 -13.72 -16.13
CA VAL A 61 -21.63 -12.29 -16.13
C VAL A 61 -22.74 -11.33 -15.69
N ALA A 62 -23.99 -11.82 -15.58
CA ALA A 62 -25.15 -10.99 -15.23
C ALA A 62 -25.00 -10.27 -13.88
N GLY A 63 -24.25 -10.85 -12.93
CA GLY A 63 -24.00 -10.26 -11.61
C GLY A 63 -22.85 -9.24 -11.59
N GLU A 64 -21.93 -9.27 -12.56
CA GLU A 64 -20.68 -8.50 -12.49
C GLU A 64 -20.88 -7.00 -12.72
N ALA A 65 -21.74 -6.64 -13.69
CA ALA A 65 -22.03 -5.25 -14.03
C ALA A 65 -22.59 -4.43 -12.86
N PRO A 66 -23.62 -4.88 -12.11
CA PRO A 66 -24.09 -4.15 -10.93
C PRO A 66 -23.04 -4.16 -9.80
N ALA A 67 -22.30 -5.24 -9.61
CA ALA A 67 -21.28 -5.33 -8.56
C ALA A 67 -20.13 -4.33 -8.76
N ASN A 68 -19.67 -4.17 -10.00
CA ASN A 68 -18.61 -3.23 -10.36
C ASN A 68 -19.00 -1.75 -10.25
N GLN A 69 -20.30 -1.44 -10.24
CA GLN A 69 -20.79 -0.06 -10.09
C GLN A 69 -20.93 0.35 -8.62
N LEU A 70 -21.08 -0.63 -7.72
CA LEU A 70 -21.30 -0.44 -6.30
C LEU A 70 -19.99 -0.37 -5.48
N TYR A 71 -18.89 -0.92 -6.02
CA TYR A 71 -17.61 -1.11 -5.33
C TYR A 71 -16.43 -0.79 -6.22
#